data_AF-A0A7V1IMJ8-F1
#
_entry.id   AF-A0A7V1IMJ8-F1
#
_cell.length_a   1.000
_cell.length_b   1.000
_cell.length_c   1.000
_cell.angle_alpha   90.00
_cell.angle_beta   90.00
_cell.angle_gamma   90.00
#
_symmetry.space_group_name_H-M   'P 1'
#
loop_
_entity.id
_entity.type
_entity.pdbx_description
1 polymer ?
#
loop_
_entity_poly.entity_id
_entity_poly.type
_entity_poly.pdbx_seq_one_letter_code
_entity_poly.pdbx_strand_id
1 'polypeptide(L)'
;MTTRPQRAGFTLIEVVGAFFLMVVILVYITGFFIENGRQRDAATELMRERLSAAGALDLLSDDLTAAVFVGRGEGEAPEDHAWRFQADESGEHGATRLRFVTQNAPRSNPAEHASGWVEVAYFLQEDRQGQTVLWRWLSPRPPSDPDAPFPDSSDPGSMRVAVGVDAFGIRFLDAEGEWLDEWDSTYEPPDEALPQGVEISLALLRKARVGESPGGTSELPGFLHTRRIALEMRPIDVAALLELGATGQGDEAGCYTVARCLDEGDDDWYVNELDSGCSGDDELCDLLENPDETCWSRIESRYPQVAARAPGACGS
;
A
#
# COMPACT_ATOMS: atom_id res chain seq x y z
N MET A 1 21.46 -5.59 -92.33
CA MET A 1 21.87 -6.89 -91.75
C MET A 1 21.13 -7.03 -90.43
N THR A 2 20.00 -7.73 -90.43
CA THR A 2 19.08 -7.86 -89.30
C THR A 2 19.39 -9.16 -88.57
N THR A 3 20.00 -9.07 -87.39
CA THR A 3 20.21 -10.21 -86.49
C THR A 3 18.86 -10.66 -85.91
N ARG A 4 18.44 -11.89 -86.22
CA ARG A 4 17.28 -12.52 -85.58
C ARG A 4 17.65 -12.86 -84.13
N PRO A 5 16.86 -12.47 -83.12
CA PRO A 5 17.06 -12.95 -81.76
C PRO A 5 16.75 -14.46 -81.72
N GLN A 6 17.75 -15.26 -81.35
CA GLN A 6 17.53 -16.67 -81.02
C GLN A 6 16.68 -16.72 -79.74
N ARG A 7 15.43 -17.20 -79.87
CA ARG A 7 14.62 -17.54 -78.70
C ARG A 7 15.21 -18.81 -78.09
N ALA A 8 16.09 -18.65 -77.10
CA ALA A 8 16.51 -19.75 -76.24
C ALA A 8 15.28 -20.22 -75.45
N GLY A 9 14.82 -21.44 -75.73
CA GLY A 9 13.77 -22.08 -74.94
C GLY A 9 14.36 -22.55 -73.61
N PHE A 10 13.61 -22.37 -72.52
CA PHE A 10 13.96 -22.92 -71.21
C PHE A 10 14.10 -24.44 -71.29
N THR A 11 15.18 -24.98 -70.73
CA THR A 11 15.36 -26.43 -70.67
C THR A 11 14.56 -27.01 -69.51
N LEU A 12 14.05 -28.24 -69.65
CA LEU A 12 13.31 -28.92 -68.57
C LEU A 12 14.12 -28.97 -67.27
N ILE A 13 15.44 -29.15 -67.36
CA ILE A 13 16.34 -29.23 -66.21
C ILE A 13 16.45 -27.90 -65.45
N GLU A 14 16.34 -26.77 -66.15
CA GLU A 14 16.37 -25.44 -65.55
C GLU A 14 15.09 -25.16 -64.75
N VAL A 15 13.93 -25.60 -65.26
CA VAL A 15 12.65 -25.48 -64.54
C VAL A 15 12.65 -26.33 -63.26
N VAL A 16 13.17 -27.56 -63.34
CA VAL A 16 13.30 -28.44 -62.17
C VAL A 16 14.28 -27.86 -61.15
N GLY A 17 15.41 -27.32 -61.61
CA GLY A 17 16.39 -26.65 -60.75
C GLY A 17 15.80 -25.42 -60.04
N ALA A 18 15.03 -24.60 -60.75
CA ALA A 18 14.34 -23.45 -60.18
C ALA A 18 13.29 -23.86 -59.13
N PHE A 19 12.52 -24.92 -59.39
CA PHE A 19 11.55 -25.44 -58.43
C PHE A 19 12.21 -25.99 -57.17
N PHE A 20 13.29 -26.76 -57.31
CA PHE A 20 14.07 -27.26 -56.17
C PHE A 20 14.59 -26.12 -55.31
N LEU A 21 15.19 -25.10 -55.93
CA LEU A 21 15.70 -23.92 -55.23
C LEU A 21 14.56 -23.16 -54.53
N MET A 22 13.39 -23.03 -55.17
CA MET A 22 12.21 -22.42 -54.54
C MET A 22 11.75 -23.19 -53.30
N VAL A 23 11.68 -24.53 -53.36
CA VAL A 23 11.29 -25.35 -52.20
C VAL A 23 12.29 -25.20 -51.07
N VAL A 24 13.60 -25.24 -51.36
CA VAL A 24 14.64 -25.03 -50.35
C VAL A 24 14.51 -23.65 -49.69
N ILE A 25 14.31 -22.60 -50.49
CA ILE A 25 14.08 -21.24 -49.98
C ILE A 25 12.84 -21.20 -49.10
N LEU A 26 11.72 -21.79 -49.52
CA LEU A 26 10.49 -21.82 -48.75
C LEU A 26 10.66 -22.55 -47.40
N VAL A 27 11.40 -23.66 -47.37
CA VAL A 27 11.72 -24.38 -46.13
C VAL A 27 12.53 -23.50 -45.18
N TYR A 28 13.58 -22.82 -45.68
CA TYR A 28 14.37 -21.91 -44.86
C TYR A 28 13.54 -20.73 -44.33
N ILE A 29 12.75 -20.09 -45.20
CA ILE A 29 11.87 -18.97 -44.82
C ILE A 29 10.89 -19.43 -43.73
N THR A 30 10.22 -20.57 -43.93
CA THR A 30 9.28 -21.11 -42.95
C THR A 30 9.97 -21.45 -41.63
N GLY A 31 11.17 -22.04 -41.70
CA GLY A 31 11.99 -22.31 -40.52
C GLY A 31 12.33 -21.05 -39.73
N PHE A 32 12.76 -19.98 -40.41
CA PHE A 32 13.04 -18.69 -39.77
C PHE A 32 11.80 -18.06 -39.13
N PHE A 33 10.63 -18.14 -39.78
CA PHE A 33 9.39 -17.62 -39.19
C PHE A 33 8.97 -18.38 -37.93
N ILE A 34 9.08 -19.71 -37.94
CA ILE A 34 8.77 -20.54 -36.76
C ILE A 34 9.73 -20.22 -35.61
N GLU A 35 11.03 -20.13 -35.90
CA GLU A 35 12.04 -19.85 -34.87
C GLU A 35 11.90 -18.45 -34.30
N ASN A 36 11.65 -17.45 -35.14
CA ASN A 36 11.38 -16.08 -34.69
C ASN A 36 10.10 -16.02 -33.82
N GLY A 37 9.05 -16.73 -34.22
CA GLY A 37 7.83 -16.86 -33.41
C GLY A 37 8.13 -17.42 -32.02
N ARG A 38 8.85 -18.54 -31.93
CA ARG A 38 9.25 -19.16 -30.66
C ARG A 38 10.09 -18.24 -29.78
N GLN A 39 11.04 -17.53 -30.38
CA GLN A 39 11.89 -16.58 -29.65
C GLN A 39 11.08 -15.41 -29.10
N ARG A 40 10.11 -14.91 -29.87
CA ARG A 40 9.19 -13.86 -29.41
C ARG A 40 8.33 -14.34 -28.24
N ASP A 41 7.72 -15.51 -28.36
CA ASP A 41 6.88 -16.07 -27.29
C ASP A 41 7.69 -16.27 -26.00
N ALA A 42 8.91 -16.82 -26.12
CA ALA A 42 9.81 -16.99 -24.98
C ALA A 42 10.22 -15.66 -24.34
N ALA A 43 10.44 -14.62 -25.14
CA ALA A 43 10.76 -13.28 -24.64
C ALA A 43 9.56 -12.63 -23.94
N THR A 44 8.36 -12.77 -24.50
CA THR A 44 7.12 -12.25 -23.90
C THR A 44 6.82 -12.94 -22.57
N GLU A 45 7.03 -14.25 -22.47
CA GLU A 45 6.81 -14.98 -21.21
C GLU A 45 7.78 -14.53 -20.11
N LEU A 46 9.08 -14.40 -20.43
CA LEU A 46 10.08 -13.90 -19.48
C LEU A 46 9.79 -12.46 -19.06
N MET A 47 9.30 -11.62 -19.98
CA MET A 47 8.90 -10.26 -19.64
C MET A 47 7.69 -10.25 -18.71
N ARG A 48 6.70 -11.14 -18.94
CA ARG A 48 5.52 -11.29 -18.09
C ARG A 48 5.88 -11.72 -16.68
N GLU A 49 6.74 -12.73 -16.53
CA GLU A 49 7.27 -13.18 -15.23
C GLU A 49 7.89 -12.00 -14.46
N ARG A 50 8.86 -11.31 -15.07
CA ARG A 50 9.58 -10.20 -14.43
C ARG A 50 8.67 -9.04 -14.05
N LEU A 51 7.73 -8.66 -14.91
CA LEU A 51 6.77 -7.60 -14.60
C LEU A 51 5.80 -8.01 -13.49
N SER A 52 5.40 -9.28 -13.45
CA SER A 52 4.54 -9.79 -12.37
C SER A 52 5.28 -9.80 -11.03
N ALA A 53 6.54 -10.24 -11.00
CA ALA A 53 7.34 -10.22 -9.78
C ALA A 53 7.62 -8.79 -9.32
N ALA A 54 7.98 -7.89 -10.24
CA ALA A 54 8.19 -6.48 -9.94
C ALA A 54 6.92 -5.81 -9.38
N GLY A 55 5.75 -6.03 -10.00
CA GLY A 55 4.49 -5.46 -9.52
C GLY A 55 4.05 -6.02 -8.16
N ALA A 56 4.31 -7.29 -7.87
CA ALA A 56 4.08 -7.88 -6.55
C ALA A 56 4.98 -7.25 -5.48
N LEU A 57 6.27 -7.08 -5.80
CA LEU A 57 7.23 -6.40 -4.93
C LEU A 57 6.86 -4.93 -4.71
N ASP A 58 6.46 -4.20 -5.76
CA ASP A 58 5.99 -2.81 -5.65
C ASP A 58 4.81 -2.70 -4.68
N LEU A 59 3.76 -3.51 -4.87
CA LEU A 59 2.58 -3.50 -4.00
C LEU A 59 2.90 -3.77 -2.53
N LEU A 60 3.69 -4.82 -2.26
CA LEU A 60 4.09 -5.15 -0.89
C LEU A 60 5.01 -4.08 -0.30
N SER A 61 5.86 -3.46 -1.13
CA SER A 61 6.73 -2.35 -0.69
C SER A 61 5.93 -1.13 -0.28
N ASP A 62 4.93 -0.77 -1.08
CA ASP A 62 4.09 0.40 -0.84
C ASP A 62 3.26 0.19 0.44
N ASP A 63 2.72 -1.03 0.65
CA ASP A 63 2.03 -1.37 1.89
C ASP A 63 2.96 -1.25 3.11
N LEU A 64 4.14 -1.87 3.06
CA LEU A 64 5.12 -1.86 4.15
C LEU A 64 5.64 -0.45 4.47
N THR A 65 5.93 0.35 3.45
CA THR A 65 6.40 1.74 3.63
C THR A 65 5.33 2.59 4.32
N ALA A 66 4.05 2.29 4.08
CA ALA A 66 2.92 2.95 4.73
C ALA A 66 2.41 2.19 5.98
N ALA A 67 3.20 1.27 6.54
CA ALA A 67 2.84 0.53 7.74
C ALA A 67 2.66 1.46 8.93
N VAL A 68 1.59 1.24 9.70
CA VAL A 68 1.24 2.01 10.90
C VAL A 68 1.26 1.08 12.09
N PHE A 69 1.91 1.53 13.15
CA PHE A 69 1.83 0.91 14.46
C PHE A 69 1.37 1.96 15.48
N VAL A 70 0.34 1.62 16.22
CA VAL A 70 -0.19 2.46 17.30
C VAL A 70 0.37 1.89 18.59
N GLY A 71 1.05 2.72 19.38
CA GLY A 71 1.61 2.28 20.66
C GLY A 71 0.53 1.75 21.60
N ARG A 72 0.93 0.80 22.44
CA ARG A 72 0.07 0.24 23.48
C ARG A 72 -0.24 1.29 24.56
N GLY A 73 -1.44 1.23 25.13
CA GLY A 73 -1.75 2.01 26.34
C GLY A 73 -0.97 1.52 27.56
N GLU A 74 -0.73 2.40 28.53
CA GLU A 74 -0.11 2.02 29.80
C GLU A 74 -0.95 0.94 30.52
N GLY A 75 -0.34 -0.21 30.80
CA GLY A 75 -0.97 -1.31 31.54
C GLY A 75 -1.82 -2.30 30.72
N GLU A 76 -1.91 -2.11 29.40
CA GLU A 76 -2.52 -3.10 28.50
C GLU A 76 -1.56 -4.29 28.28
N ALA A 77 -2.12 -5.50 28.22
CA ALA A 77 -1.34 -6.70 28.02
C ALA A 77 -0.84 -6.77 26.56
N PRO A 78 0.40 -7.24 26.32
CA PRO A 78 0.93 -7.39 24.97
C PRO A 78 0.06 -8.20 24.01
N GLU A 79 -0.50 -9.30 24.50
CA GLU A 79 -1.36 -10.22 23.76
C GLU A 79 -2.72 -9.64 23.37
N ASP A 80 -3.23 -8.67 24.13
CA ASP A 80 -4.53 -8.04 23.89
C ASP A 80 -4.44 -6.88 22.89
N HIS A 81 -3.21 -6.53 22.47
CA HIS A 81 -2.99 -5.36 21.64
C HIS A 81 -3.40 -5.60 20.18
N ALA A 82 -4.44 -4.89 19.76
CA ALA A 82 -5.08 -5.12 18.47
C ALA A 82 -4.24 -4.60 17.27
N TRP A 83 -3.28 -3.68 17.48
CA TRP A 83 -2.38 -3.18 16.45
C TRP A 83 -1.10 -4.00 16.41
N ARG A 84 -1.03 -4.98 15.51
CA ARG A 84 0.11 -5.90 15.42
C ARG A 84 0.86 -5.75 14.11
N PHE A 85 2.17 -5.92 14.19
CA PHE A 85 3.03 -6.26 13.07
C PHE A 85 3.56 -7.66 13.33
N GLN A 86 3.04 -8.64 12.60
CA GLN A 86 3.33 -10.04 12.81
C GLN A 86 3.79 -10.67 11.50
N ALA A 87 4.92 -11.37 11.55
CA ALA A 87 5.46 -12.14 10.46
C ALA A 87 5.95 -13.49 10.99
N ASP A 88 5.39 -14.57 10.45
CA ASP A 88 5.63 -15.93 10.89
C ASP A 88 5.80 -16.88 9.70
N GLU A 89 5.98 -18.16 10.03
CA GLU A 89 6.16 -19.24 9.06
C GLU A 89 7.42 -19.04 8.20
N SER A 90 8.58 -19.19 8.85
CA SER A 90 9.91 -19.07 8.23
C SER A 90 10.16 -20.12 7.14
N GLY A 91 10.50 -19.63 5.95
CA GLY A 91 11.04 -20.41 4.83
C GLY A 91 12.53 -20.13 4.59
N GLU A 92 13.04 -20.55 3.44
CA GLU A 92 14.45 -20.33 3.04
C GLU A 92 14.84 -18.83 2.97
N HIS A 93 13.87 -17.95 2.71
CA HIS A 93 14.09 -16.53 2.53
C HIS A 93 13.44 -15.65 3.62
N GLY A 94 13.10 -16.22 4.78
CA GLY A 94 12.41 -15.53 5.87
C GLY A 94 10.91 -15.86 5.96
N ALA A 95 10.14 -15.04 6.66
CA ALA A 95 8.72 -15.23 6.90
C ALA A 95 7.93 -15.29 5.58
N THR A 96 7.01 -16.26 5.49
CA THR A 96 6.12 -16.42 4.34
C THR A 96 4.71 -15.88 4.59
N ARG A 97 4.45 -15.48 5.84
CA ARG A 97 3.21 -14.86 6.28
C ARG A 97 3.52 -13.57 7.00
N LEU A 98 2.73 -12.55 6.68
CA LEU A 98 2.90 -11.20 7.21
C LEU A 98 1.53 -10.57 7.37
N ARG A 99 1.28 -9.93 8.52
CA ARG A 99 0.05 -9.21 8.86
C ARG A 99 0.40 -7.92 9.55
N PHE A 100 -0.18 -6.81 9.09
CA PHE A 100 0.05 -5.49 9.67
C PHE A 100 -1.01 -4.49 9.20
N VAL A 101 -1.04 -3.32 9.83
CA VAL A 101 -1.90 -2.21 9.41
C VAL A 101 -1.12 -1.23 8.52
N THR A 102 -1.74 -0.75 7.45
CA THR A 102 -1.13 0.19 6.49
C THR A 102 -2.10 1.32 6.13
N GLN A 103 -1.55 2.46 5.72
CA GLN A 103 -2.33 3.56 5.12
C GLN A 103 -2.49 3.44 3.60
N ASN A 104 -1.86 2.44 2.99
CA ASN A 104 -1.89 2.22 1.54
C ASN A 104 -3.18 1.49 1.09
N ALA A 105 -4.32 2.11 1.40
CA ALA A 105 -5.63 1.60 1.03
C ALA A 105 -6.17 2.29 -0.23
N PRO A 106 -6.68 1.55 -1.23
CA PRO A 106 -7.45 2.16 -2.31
C PRO A 106 -8.69 2.84 -1.70
N ARG A 107 -8.79 4.16 -1.84
CA ARG A 107 -10.00 4.90 -1.44
C ARG A 107 -11.13 4.53 -2.40
N SER A 108 -11.95 3.56 -1.99
CA SER A 108 -13.05 3.07 -2.82
C SER A 108 -14.18 4.09 -2.97
N ASN A 109 -14.34 4.99 -1.98
CA ASN A 109 -15.31 6.08 -2.03
C ASN A 109 -14.78 7.32 -1.28
N PRO A 110 -14.50 8.45 -1.95
CA PRO A 110 -14.04 9.67 -1.29
C PRO A 110 -15.09 10.33 -0.38
N ALA A 111 -16.37 9.93 -0.48
CA ALA A 111 -17.44 10.41 0.39
C ALA A 111 -17.64 9.56 1.66
N GLU A 112 -17.04 8.37 1.75
CA GLU A 112 -16.97 7.64 3.02
C GLU A 112 -15.83 8.22 3.84
N HIS A 113 -16.14 8.72 5.04
CA HIS A 113 -15.16 9.02 6.08
C HIS A 113 -14.54 7.74 6.67
N ALA A 114 -14.21 6.76 5.82
CA ALA A 114 -13.47 5.59 6.21
C ALA A 114 -12.08 6.04 6.67
N SER A 115 -11.61 5.51 7.79
CA SER A 115 -10.21 5.70 8.20
C SER A 115 -9.32 5.29 7.03
N GLY A 116 -8.28 6.07 6.76
CA GLY A 116 -7.33 5.74 5.69
C GLY A 116 -6.50 4.49 5.97
N TRP A 117 -6.77 3.79 7.08
CA TRP A 117 -6.00 2.67 7.59
C TRP A 117 -6.74 1.37 7.32
N VAL A 118 -6.01 0.38 6.85
CA VAL A 118 -6.53 -0.96 6.55
C VAL A 118 -5.57 -2.01 7.07
N GLU A 119 -6.10 -3.12 7.55
CA GLU A 119 -5.26 -4.27 7.86
C GLU A 119 -5.04 -5.08 6.59
N VAL A 120 -3.80 -5.46 6.36
CA VAL A 120 -3.39 -6.30 5.23
C VAL A 120 -2.68 -7.53 5.73
N ALA A 121 -2.85 -8.62 5.00
CA ALA A 121 -2.09 -9.84 5.23
C ALA A 121 -1.59 -10.42 3.92
N TYR A 122 -0.34 -10.88 3.91
CA TYR A 122 0.31 -11.58 2.82
C TYR A 122 0.60 -13.01 3.24
N PHE A 123 0.31 -13.97 2.35
CA PHE A 123 0.52 -15.38 2.63
C PHE A 123 0.60 -16.22 1.36
N LEU A 124 1.31 -17.34 1.46
CA LEU A 124 1.34 -18.35 0.40
C LEU A 124 0.22 -19.36 0.60
N GLN A 125 -0.48 -19.70 -0.48
CA GLN A 125 -1.42 -20.81 -0.49
C GLN A 125 -1.49 -21.42 -1.89
N GLU A 126 -1.63 -22.74 -1.96
CA GLU A 126 -1.90 -23.43 -3.23
C GLU A 126 -3.31 -23.12 -3.73
N ASP A 127 -3.44 -22.88 -5.03
CA ASP A 127 -4.73 -22.73 -5.68
C ASP A 127 -5.35 -24.10 -6.07
N ARG A 128 -6.52 -24.08 -6.71
CA ARG A 128 -7.21 -25.31 -7.15
C ARG A 128 -6.45 -26.12 -8.19
N GLN A 129 -5.42 -25.54 -8.83
CA GLN A 129 -4.56 -26.20 -9.81
C GLN A 129 -3.26 -26.70 -9.17
N GLY A 130 -3.08 -26.54 -7.86
CA GLY A 130 -1.85 -26.89 -7.14
C GLY A 130 -0.71 -25.91 -7.40
N GLN A 131 -1.00 -24.70 -7.89
CA GLN A 131 0.03 -23.66 -8.04
C GLN A 131 0.14 -22.87 -6.74
N THR A 132 1.35 -22.66 -6.26
CA THR A 132 1.61 -21.74 -5.14
C THR A 132 1.29 -20.31 -5.56
N VAL A 133 0.46 -19.63 -4.79
CA VAL A 133 0.02 -18.25 -5.05
C VAL A 133 0.34 -17.39 -3.84
N LEU A 134 0.91 -16.20 -4.10
CA LEU A 134 1.00 -15.14 -3.11
C LEU A 134 -0.34 -14.40 -3.07
N TRP A 135 -1.01 -14.49 -1.95
CA TRP A 135 -2.26 -13.80 -1.67
C TRP A 135 -2.01 -12.52 -0.88
N ARG A 136 -2.88 -11.54 -1.10
CA ARG A 136 -3.03 -10.35 -0.26
C ARG A 136 -4.48 -10.27 0.19
N TRP A 137 -4.71 -10.29 1.49
CA TRP A 137 -6.00 -10.02 2.10
C TRP A 137 -6.06 -8.58 2.63
N LEU A 138 -7.25 -7.98 2.60
CA LEU A 138 -7.48 -6.62 3.08
C LEU A 138 -8.76 -6.56 3.92
N SER A 139 -8.65 -6.00 5.12
CA SER A 139 -9.78 -5.63 5.99
C SER A 139 -9.89 -4.11 6.13
N PRO A 140 -11.02 -3.49 5.74
CA PRO A 140 -11.19 -2.04 5.73
C PRO A 140 -11.45 -1.43 7.12
N ARG A 141 -11.56 -2.24 8.17
CA ARG A 141 -11.85 -1.78 9.53
C ARG A 141 -10.83 -2.35 10.51
N PRO A 142 -9.59 -1.83 10.53
CA PRO A 142 -8.64 -2.18 11.56
C PRO A 142 -9.06 -1.57 12.92
N PRO A 143 -8.59 -2.14 14.03
CA PRO A 143 -7.87 -3.41 14.09
C PRO A 143 -8.84 -4.61 14.06
N SER A 144 -8.44 -5.74 13.48
CA SER A 144 -9.18 -6.99 13.66
C SER A 144 -9.02 -7.51 15.09
N ASP A 145 -9.97 -8.34 15.52
CA ASP A 145 -9.91 -9.08 16.78
C ASP A 145 -8.53 -9.74 16.96
N PRO A 146 -7.82 -9.54 18.10
CA PRO A 146 -6.52 -10.16 18.38
C PRO A 146 -6.56 -11.68 18.18
N ASP A 147 -7.67 -12.32 18.55
CA ASP A 147 -7.88 -13.77 18.44
C ASP A 147 -8.30 -14.21 17.03
N ALA A 148 -8.47 -13.27 16.09
CA ALA A 148 -8.87 -13.60 14.72
C ALA A 148 -7.79 -14.48 14.05
N PRO A 149 -8.19 -15.62 13.46
CA PRO A 149 -7.28 -16.48 12.73
C PRO A 149 -6.64 -15.73 11.56
N PHE A 150 -5.49 -16.21 11.12
CA PHE A 150 -4.86 -15.70 9.90
C PHE A 150 -5.77 -15.96 8.69
N PRO A 151 -5.96 -14.98 7.79
CA PRO A 151 -6.87 -15.13 6.65
C PRO A 151 -6.37 -16.20 5.66
N ASP A 152 -7.31 -16.73 4.89
CA ASP A 152 -7.04 -17.65 3.77
C ASP A 152 -7.61 -17.12 2.44
N SER A 153 -7.36 -17.85 1.33
CA SER A 153 -7.81 -17.45 -0.01
C SER A 153 -9.33 -17.43 -0.21
N SER A 154 -10.10 -18.00 0.72
CA SER A 154 -11.56 -18.01 0.70
C SER A 154 -12.19 -16.82 1.42
N ASP A 155 -11.42 -16.13 2.25
CA ASP A 155 -11.89 -14.95 2.98
C ASP A 155 -12.25 -13.79 2.03
N PRO A 156 -13.33 -13.04 2.33
CA PRO A 156 -13.63 -11.80 1.64
C PRO A 156 -12.47 -10.81 1.75
N GLY A 157 -12.09 -10.19 0.63
CA GLY A 157 -10.96 -9.26 0.57
C GLY A 157 -9.64 -9.92 0.14
N SER A 158 -9.57 -11.24 0.02
CA SER A 158 -8.41 -11.95 -0.51
C SER A 158 -8.29 -11.78 -2.04
N MET A 159 -7.12 -11.34 -2.50
CA MET A 159 -6.77 -11.17 -3.91
C MET A 159 -5.43 -11.85 -4.22
N ARG A 160 -5.29 -12.36 -5.45
CA ARG A 160 -4.03 -12.95 -5.93
C ARG A 160 -3.09 -11.84 -6.36
N VAL A 161 -1.88 -11.83 -5.80
CA VAL A 161 -0.82 -10.89 -6.14
C VAL A 161 0.11 -11.48 -7.19
N ALA A 162 0.58 -12.70 -6.96
CA ALA A 162 1.45 -13.42 -7.88
C ALA A 162 1.09 -14.91 -7.90
N VAL A 163 1.19 -15.53 -9.08
CA VAL A 163 0.85 -16.94 -9.30
C VAL A 163 2.10 -17.69 -9.76
N GLY A 164 2.24 -18.93 -9.33
CA GLY A 164 3.41 -19.75 -9.63
C GLY A 164 4.61 -19.26 -8.83
N VAL A 165 4.44 -19.03 -7.53
CA VAL A 165 5.54 -18.62 -6.65
C VAL A 165 6.46 -19.82 -6.43
N ASP A 166 7.72 -19.67 -6.83
CA ASP A 166 8.77 -20.67 -6.59
C ASP A 166 9.43 -20.43 -5.23
N ALA A 167 9.74 -19.16 -4.93
CA ALA A 167 10.37 -18.75 -3.69
C ALA A 167 9.76 -17.43 -3.21
N PHE A 168 9.48 -17.33 -1.93
CA PHE A 168 9.04 -16.08 -1.29
C PHE A 168 9.52 -16.05 0.16
N GLY A 169 9.88 -14.88 0.63
CA GLY A 169 10.19 -14.68 2.05
C GLY A 169 10.48 -13.22 2.35
N ILE A 170 10.33 -12.88 3.63
CA ILE A 170 10.50 -11.54 4.15
C ILE A 170 11.43 -11.62 5.35
N ARG A 171 12.48 -10.81 5.34
CA ARG A 171 13.40 -10.66 6.47
C ARG A 171 13.35 -9.25 7.02
N PHE A 172 13.62 -9.09 8.29
CA PHE A 172 13.42 -7.86 9.04
C PHE A 172 14.75 -7.41 9.65
N LEU A 173 15.06 -6.12 9.54
CA LEU A 173 16.24 -5.52 10.16
C LEU A 173 15.82 -4.94 11.52
N ASP A 174 16.44 -5.43 12.60
CA ASP A 174 16.20 -4.92 13.94
C ASP A 174 17.03 -3.67 14.28
N ALA A 175 16.93 -3.21 15.54
CA ALA A 175 17.59 -2.01 16.02
C ALA A 175 19.12 -2.14 16.10
N GLU A 176 19.58 -3.37 16.34
CA GLU A 176 20.98 -3.78 16.43
C GLU A 176 21.62 -3.95 15.03
N GLY A 177 20.80 -3.96 13.97
CA GLY A 177 21.22 -4.15 12.59
C GLY A 177 21.36 -5.63 12.19
N GLU A 178 20.77 -6.55 12.96
CA GLU A 178 20.67 -7.96 12.62
C GLU A 178 19.43 -8.24 11.76
N TRP A 179 19.53 -9.26 10.91
CA TRP A 179 18.43 -9.69 10.05
C TRP A 179 17.71 -10.88 10.68
N LEU A 180 16.45 -10.68 11.02
CA LEU A 180 15.54 -11.66 11.59
C LEU A 180 14.62 -12.24 10.51
N ASP A 181 14.29 -13.52 10.64
CA ASP A 181 13.41 -14.23 9.70
C ASP A 181 11.94 -14.17 10.13
N GLU A 182 11.67 -13.80 11.38
CA GLU A 182 10.33 -13.64 11.98
C GLU A 182 10.27 -12.30 12.71
N TRP A 183 9.05 -11.78 12.88
CA TRP A 183 8.82 -10.56 13.65
C TRP A 183 7.49 -10.65 14.38
N ASP A 184 7.47 -10.35 15.68
CA ASP A 184 6.23 -10.31 16.45
C ASP A 184 6.25 -9.15 17.43
N SER A 185 5.44 -8.12 17.14
CA SER A 185 5.28 -6.96 18.01
C SER A 185 4.53 -7.26 19.34
N THR A 186 3.97 -8.46 19.51
CA THR A 186 3.08 -8.79 20.63
C THR A 186 3.76 -9.46 21.81
N TYR A 187 4.86 -10.20 21.69
CA TYR A 187 5.29 -11.09 22.79
C TYR A 187 6.38 -10.51 23.70
N GLU A 188 7.22 -9.66 23.16
CA GLU A 188 8.21 -8.82 23.83
C GLU A 188 8.67 -7.95 22.65
N PRO A 189 8.14 -6.73 22.47
CA PRO A 189 8.67 -5.92 21.39
C PRO A 189 10.19 -5.90 21.61
N PRO A 190 11.01 -6.11 20.56
CA PRO A 190 12.36 -5.57 20.61
C PRO A 190 12.25 -4.09 21.05
N ASP A 191 13.33 -3.43 21.40
CA ASP A 191 13.26 -1.99 21.77
C ASP A 191 12.49 -1.13 20.74
N GLU A 192 12.23 -1.68 19.54
CA GLU A 192 11.36 -1.19 18.48
C GLU A 192 10.14 -2.10 18.19
N ALA A 193 8.94 -1.51 18.13
CA ALA A 193 7.70 -2.22 17.75
C ALA A 193 7.58 -2.54 16.25
N LEU A 194 8.36 -1.85 15.42
CA LEU A 194 8.45 -2.04 13.97
C LEU A 194 9.92 -2.26 13.59
N PRO A 195 10.21 -3.04 12.55
CA PRO A 195 11.58 -3.21 12.08
C PRO A 195 12.12 -1.94 11.42
N GLN A 196 13.43 -1.70 11.46
CA GLN A 196 14.06 -0.57 10.77
C GLN A 196 14.05 -0.72 9.25
N GLY A 197 13.96 -1.96 8.77
CA GLY A 197 13.94 -2.26 7.36
C GLY A 197 13.45 -3.67 7.06
N VAL A 198 13.10 -3.89 5.79
CA VAL A 198 12.57 -5.16 5.31
C VAL A 198 13.27 -5.55 4.02
N GLU A 199 13.65 -6.82 3.91
CA GLU A 199 14.12 -7.45 2.68
C GLU A 199 13.04 -8.42 2.18
N ILE A 200 12.46 -8.13 1.02
CA ILE A 200 11.47 -8.99 0.37
C ILE A 200 12.16 -9.75 -0.74
N SER A 201 12.03 -11.07 -0.74
CA SER A 201 12.51 -11.94 -1.81
C SER A 201 11.33 -12.64 -2.50
N LEU A 202 11.33 -12.64 -3.84
CA LEU A 202 10.29 -13.29 -4.64
C LEU A 202 10.90 -13.87 -5.94
N ALA A 203 10.65 -15.14 -6.20
CA ALA A 203 10.90 -15.80 -7.47
C ALA A 203 9.60 -16.45 -7.97
N LEU A 204 9.33 -16.35 -9.27
CA LEU A 204 8.19 -16.98 -9.91
C LEU A 204 8.68 -18.12 -10.82
N LEU A 205 7.92 -19.19 -10.89
CA LEU A 205 8.09 -20.25 -11.88
C LEU A 205 7.96 -19.65 -13.28
N ARG A 206 8.85 -20.07 -14.16
CA ARG A 206 8.84 -19.72 -15.59
C ARG A 206 8.86 -20.99 -16.42
N LYS A 207 8.32 -20.90 -17.64
CA LYS A 207 8.42 -22.01 -18.59
C LYS A 207 9.87 -22.29 -18.96
N ALA A 208 10.24 -23.56 -18.96
CA ALA A 208 11.54 -24.01 -19.43
C ALA A 208 11.68 -23.71 -20.93
N ARG A 209 12.82 -23.15 -21.35
CA ARG A 209 13.10 -23.05 -22.79
C ARG A 209 13.56 -24.39 -23.34
N VAL A 210 13.49 -24.53 -24.66
CA VAL A 210 13.97 -25.73 -25.35
C VAL A 210 15.45 -25.95 -25.01
N GLY A 211 15.76 -27.10 -24.41
CA GLY A 211 17.10 -27.46 -23.99
C GLY A 211 17.53 -26.96 -22.60
N GLU A 212 16.69 -26.21 -21.88
CA GLU A 212 17.02 -25.74 -20.51
C GLU A 212 16.65 -26.78 -19.43
N SER A 213 15.65 -27.64 -19.64
CA SER A 213 15.26 -28.66 -18.66
C SER A 213 15.87 -30.03 -19.02
N PRO A 214 16.88 -30.51 -18.27
CA PRO A 214 17.45 -31.84 -18.48
C PRO A 214 16.50 -32.99 -18.10
N GLY A 215 15.40 -32.70 -17.39
CA GLY A 215 14.43 -33.70 -16.89
C GLY A 215 13.06 -33.67 -17.56
N GLY A 216 12.83 -32.78 -18.55
CA GLY A 216 11.53 -32.62 -19.20
C GLY A 216 10.47 -31.91 -18.33
N THR A 217 10.88 -31.24 -17.24
CA THR A 217 10.00 -30.35 -16.50
C THR A 217 9.60 -29.16 -17.37
N SER A 218 8.30 -28.83 -17.39
CA SER A 218 7.77 -27.70 -18.16
C SER A 218 8.07 -26.36 -17.52
N GLU A 219 8.32 -26.33 -16.22
CA GLU A 219 8.56 -25.14 -15.42
C GLU A 219 9.91 -25.27 -14.69
N LEU A 220 10.56 -24.12 -14.51
CA LEU A 220 11.81 -23.95 -13.80
C LEU A 220 11.69 -22.72 -12.89
N PRO A 221 12.46 -22.66 -11.79
CA PRO A 221 12.67 -21.44 -11.03
C PRO A 221 13.01 -20.25 -11.92
N GLY A 222 12.32 -19.13 -11.69
CA GLY A 222 12.63 -17.84 -12.28
C GLY A 222 13.83 -17.18 -11.62
N PHE A 223 13.99 -15.89 -11.86
CA PHE A 223 15.03 -15.12 -11.17
C PHE A 223 14.52 -14.69 -9.79
N LEU A 224 15.37 -14.85 -8.77
CA LEU A 224 15.09 -14.28 -7.46
C LEU A 224 15.20 -12.76 -7.55
N HIS A 225 14.08 -12.10 -7.32
CA HIS A 225 14.00 -10.65 -7.19
C HIS A 225 14.01 -10.30 -5.70
N THR A 226 14.96 -9.46 -5.31
CA THR A 226 15.08 -8.99 -3.92
C THR A 226 14.92 -7.48 -3.87
N ARG A 227 14.20 -6.99 -2.88
CA ARG A 227 14.03 -5.56 -2.61
C ARG A 227 14.22 -5.27 -1.13
N ARG A 228 14.98 -4.22 -0.83
CA ARG A 228 15.18 -3.70 0.52
C ARG A 228 14.50 -2.36 0.68
N ILE A 229 13.84 -2.16 1.81
CA ILE A 229 13.07 -0.97 2.14
C ILE A 229 13.43 -0.58 3.56
N ALA A 230 13.64 0.71 3.81
CA ALA A 230 13.74 1.24 5.16
C ALA A 230 12.33 1.64 5.64
N LEU A 231 11.98 1.28 6.86
CA LEU A 231 10.73 1.73 7.49
C LEU A 231 11.05 2.96 8.34
N GLU A 232 10.68 4.13 7.85
CA GLU A 232 10.98 5.41 8.54
C GLU A 232 9.93 5.77 9.62
N MET A 233 8.84 5.01 9.70
CA MET A 233 7.71 5.30 10.58
C MET A 233 8.04 4.93 12.03
N ARG A 234 7.95 5.93 12.93
CA ARG A 234 7.98 5.70 14.38
C ARG A 234 6.58 5.32 14.88
N PRO A 235 6.46 4.50 15.94
CA PRO A 235 5.19 4.22 16.59
C PRO A 235 4.46 5.52 16.93
N ILE A 236 3.15 5.55 16.65
CA ILE A 236 2.31 6.68 17.02
C ILE A 236 1.99 6.57 18.51
N ASP A 237 2.51 7.52 19.29
CA ASP A 237 2.16 7.67 20.70
C ASP A 237 0.81 8.39 20.82
N VAL A 238 -0.24 7.60 21.11
CA VAL A 238 -1.61 8.12 21.27
C VAL A 238 -1.71 9.02 22.50
N ALA A 239 -0.98 8.73 23.58
CA ALA A 239 -1.01 9.56 24.78
C ALA A 239 -0.43 10.94 24.46
N ALA A 240 0.72 11.00 23.77
CA ALA A 240 1.29 12.26 23.31
C ALA A 240 0.37 13.02 22.35
N LEU A 241 -0.35 12.32 21.44
CA LEU A 241 -1.33 12.96 20.56
C LEU A 241 -2.55 13.49 21.31
N LEU A 242 -3.03 12.77 22.34
CA LEU A 242 -4.12 13.22 23.21
C LEU A 242 -3.69 14.43 24.04
N GLU A 243 -2.45 14.46 24.54
CA GLU A 243 -1.88 15.63 25.22
C GLU A 243 -1.73 16.83 24.29
N LEU A 244 -1.27 16.63 23.04
CA LEU A 244 -1.24 17.67 22.01
C LEU A 244 -2.65 18.19 21.66
N GLY A 245 -3.64 17.30 21.62
CA GLY A 245 -5.04 17.68 21.40
C GLY A 245 -5.65 18.43 22.60
N ALA A 246 -5.29 18.01 23.82
CA ALA A 246 -5.73 18.65 25.06
C ALA A 246 -5.04 20.01 25.28
N THR A 247 -3.77 20.15 24.90
CA THR A 247 -3.04 21.45 24.93
C THR A 247 -3.42 22.38 23.77
N GLY A 248 -4.17 21.88 22.77
CA GLY A 248 -4.87 22.69 21.76
C GLY A 248 -6.08 23.46 22.32
N GLN A 249 -6.58 23.11 23.52
CA GLN A 249 -7.21 24.10 24.40
C GLN A 249 -6.06 24.88 25.03
N GLY A 250 -5.65 25.93 24.31
CA GLY A 250 -4.47 26.70 24.61
C GLY A 250 -4.41 27.16 26.06
N ASP A 251 -3.19 27.38 26.53
CA ASP A 251 -2.90 28.30 27.62
C ASP A 251 -3.80 29.56 27.48
N GLU A 252 -4.90 29.61 28.24
CA GLU A 252 -5.86 30.72 28.34
C GLU A 252 -5.20 32.00 28.92
N ALA A 253 -3.91 31.97 29.22
CA ALA A 253 -3.16 33.11 29.73
C ALA A 253 -2.91 34.22 28.70
N GLY A 254 -3.39 34.10 27.45
CA GLY A 254 -3.13 35.11 26.40
C GLY A 254 -4.15 35.22 25.26
N CYS A 255 -5.35 34.63 25.37
CA CYS A 255 -6.33 34.78 24.30
C CYS A 255 -6.98 36.18 24.31
N TYR A 256 -7.39 36.67 23.13
CA TYR A 256 -8.15 37.90 23.01
C TYR A 256 -9.58 37.63 23.47
N THR A 257 -9.96 38.17 24.63
CA THR A 257 -11.22 37.86 25.31
C THR A 257 -12.39 38.67 24.74
N VAL A 258 -13.62 38.23 25.02
CA VAL A 258 -14.82 38.99 24.69
C VAL A 258 -14.79 40.36 25.36
N ALA A 259 -14.33 40.47 26.62
CA ALA A 259 -14.18 41.76 27.30
C ALA A 259 -13.26 42.72 26.54
N ARG A 260 -12.15 42.21 25.98
CA ARG A 260 -11.22 43.02 25.18
C ARG A 260 -11.82 43.45 23.83
N CYS A 261 -12.60 42.58 23.19
CA CYS A 261 -13.41 42.91 22.01
C CYS A 261 -14.38 44.06 22.32
N LEU A 262 -15.02 44.04 23.49
CA LEU A 262 -15.94 45.09 23.94
C LEU A 262 -15.21 46.41 24.24
N ASP A 263 -14.01 46.36 24.81
CA ASP A 263 -13.20 47.56 25.08
C ASP A 263 -12.73 48.28 23.81
N GLU A 264 -12.49 47.53 22.72
CA GLU A 264 -11.97 48.05 21.45
C GLU A 264 -13.07 48.44 20.44
N GLY A 265 -14.34 48.14 20.73
CA GLY A 265 -15.44 48.23 19.77
C GLY A 265 -16.78 48.74 20.33
N ASP A 266 -17.82 48.60 19.52
CA ASP A 266 -19.21 48.86 19.91
C ASP A 266 -19.80 47.63 20.61
N ASP A 267 -20.45 47.82 21.76
CA ASP A 267 -21.04 46.77 22.59
C ASP A 267 -22.53 46.52 22.29
N ASP A 268 -23.13 47.28 21.36
CA ASP A 268 -24.55 47.13 20.98
C ASP A 268 -24.90 45.69 20.57
N TRP A 269 -24.02 44.98 19.86
CA TRP A 269 -24.28 43.59 19.45
C TRP A 269 -24.35 42.65 20.66
N TYR A 270 -23.51 42.89 21.66
CA TYR A 270 -23.37 42.05 22.86
C TYR A 270 -24.55 42.26 23.79
N VAL A 271 -24.93 43.52 24.04
CA VAL A 271 -26.11 43.87 24.85
C VAL A 271 -27.38 43.33 24.19
N ASN A 272 -27.53 43.48 22.86
CA ASN A 272 -28.69 42.95 22.15
C ASN A 272 -28.76 41.41 22.22
N GLU A 273 -27.62 40.71 22.15
CA GLU A 273 -27.61 39.25 22.23
C GLU A 273 -28.00 38.78 23.64
N LEU A 274 -27.45 39.39 24.71
CA LEU A 274 -27.84 39.09 26.09
C LEU A 274 -29.30 39.42 26.39
N ASP A 275 -29.79 40.60 25.97
CA ASP A 275 -31.19 41.02 26.18
C ASP A 275 -32.19 40.13 25.43
N SER A 276 -31.76 39.53 24.31
CA SER A 276 -32.54 38.56 23.56
C SER A 276 -32.57 37.16 24.19
N GLY A 277 -31.88 36.97 25.32
CA GLY A 277 -31.67 35.66 25.94
C GLY A 277 -30.78 34.76 25.08
N CYS A 278 -29.76 35.34 24.45
CA CYS A 278 -28.77 34.66 23.59
C CYS A 278 -29.42 33.77 22.52
N SER A 279 -30.50 34.26 21.93
CA SER A 279 -31.29 33.51 20.94
C SER A 279 -31.84 32.16 21.45
N GLY A 280 -31.93 31.98 22.78
CA GLY A 280 -32.39 30.74 23.43
C GLY A 280 -31.31 29.65 23.56
N ASP A 281 -30.03 30.01 23.38
CA ASP A 281 -28.89 29.11 23.55
C ASP A 281 -28.20 29.37 24.90
N ASP A 282 -28.42 28.46 25.85
CA ASP A 282 -27.87 28.56 27.21
C ASP A 282 -26.33 28.56 27.20
N GLU A 283 -25.71 27.84 26.25
CA GLU A 283 -24.25 27.77 26.15
C GLU A 283 -23.66 29.09 25.62
N LEU A 284 -24.34 29.75 24.68
CA LEU A 284 -23.95 31.08 24.24
C LEU A 284 -24.09 32.09 25.38
N CYS A 285 -25.15 32.01 26.19
CA CYS A 285 -25.32 32.87 27.36
C CYS A 285 -24.19 32.69 28.38
N ASP A 286 -23.86 31.45 28.73
CA ASP A 286 -22.76 31.17 29.66
C ASP A 286 -21.42 31.76 29.17
N LEU A 287 -21.17 31.70 27.86
CA LEU A 287 -19.96 32.27 27.25
C LEU A 287 -19.97 33.80 27.26
N LEU A 288 -21.09 34.44 26.97
CA LEU A 288 -21.20 35.90 26.94
C LEU A 288 -21.25 36.50 28.35
N GLU A 289 -21.85 35.84 29.33
CA GLU A 289 -21.93 36.30 30.73
C GLU A 289 -20.57 36.31 31.45
N ASN A 290 -19.57 35.59 30.92
CA ASN A 290 -18.20 35.55 31.45
C ASN A 290 -17.20 36.14 30.44
N PRO A 291 -17.31 37.43 30.07
CA PRO A 291 -16.59 37.99 28.93
C PRO A 291 -15.06 38.08 29.16
N ASP A 292 -14.62 38.13 30.42
CA ASP A 292 -13.20 38.16 30.79
C ASP A 292 -12.51 36.80 30.65
N GLU A 293 -13.27 35.71 30.66
CA GLU A 293 -12.76 34.32 30.61
C GLU A 293 -12.99 33.68 29.23
N THR A 294 -13.94 34.20 28.46
CA THR A 294 -14.26 33.68 27.15
C THR A 294 -13.36 34.25 26.05
N CYS A 295 -12.56 33.39 25.41
CA CYS A 295 -11.80 33.73 24.22
C CYS A 295 -12.70 34.00 23.00
N TRP A 296 -12.42 35.06 22.25
CA TRP A 296 -13.20 35.44 21.06
C TRP A 296 -13.26 34.34 19.98
N SER A 297 -12.17 33.61 19.78
CA SER A 297 -12.11 32.49 18.82
C SER A 297 -13.14 31.39 19.11
N ARG A 298 -13.58 31.25 20.37
CA ARG A 298 -14.64 30.32 20.75
C ARG A 298 -16.01 30.78 20.25
N ILE A 299 -16.27 32.09 20.29
CA ILE A 299 -17.48 32.70 19.72
C ILE A 299 -17.44 32.61 18.19
N GLU A 300 -16.29 32.92 17.56
CA GLU A 300 -16.15 32.87 16.10
C GLU A 300 -16.35 31.46 15.52
N SER A 301 -15.80 30.45 16.18
CA SER A 301 -15.90 29.05 15.72
C SER A 301 -17.28 28.44 15.96
N ARG A 302 -17.91 28.71 17.12
CA ARG A 302 -19.21 28.09 17.48
C ARG A 302 -20.41 28.91 17.04
N TYR A 303 -20.29 30.23 17.00
CA TYR A 303 -21.39 31.16 16.74
C TYR A 303 -21.00 32.21 15.68
N PRO A 304 -20.65 31.80 14.44
CA PRO A 304 -20.20 32.71 13.40
C PRO A 304 -21.22 33.81 13.07
N GLN A 305 -22.53 33.53 13.26
CA GLN A 305 -23.60 34.51 13.10
C GLN A 305 -23.58 35.64 14.14
N VAL A 306 -23.09 35.36 15.35
CA VAL A 306 -22.92 36.34 16.43
C VAL A 306 -21.62 37.10 16.17
N ALA A 307 -20.54 36.38 15.88
CA ALA A 307 -19.24 36.98 15.55
C ALA A 307 -19.31 37.94 14.35
N ALA A 308 -20.12 37.64 13.34
CA ALA A 308 -20.32 38.52 12.18
C ALA A 308 -21.02 39.86 12.49
N ARG A 309 -21.68 39.99 13.65
CA ARG A 309 -22.28 41.24 14.12
C ARG A 309 -21.32 42.07 14.97
N ALA A 310 -20.27 41.45 15.49
CA ALA A 310 -19.29 42.12 16.29
C ALA A 310 -18.37 43.04 15.45
N PRO A 311 -17.77 44.06 16.06
CA PRO A 311 -16.80 44.92 15.40
C PRO A 311 -15.66 44.11 14.79
N GLY A 312 -15.19 44.53 13.61
CA GLY A 312 -14.06 43.86 12.94
C GLY A 312 -12.75 43.86 13.74
N ALA A 313 -12.64 44.70 14.78
CA ALA A 313 -11.51 44.73 15.71
C ALA A 313 -11.40 43.44 16.55
N CYS A 314 -12.48 42.70 16.71
CA CYS A 314 -12.47 41.49 17.53
C CYS A 314 -11.78 40.30 16.84
N GLY A 315 -11.61 40.35 15.52
CA GLY A 315 -10.98 39.27 14.72
C GLY A 315 -9.48 39.41 14.47
N SER A 316 -8.78 40.31 15.19
CA SER A 316 -7.35 40.60 14.98
C SER A 316 -6.40 40.04 16.04
#